data_AF-A0A1Y4D995-F1
#
_entry.id   AF-A0A1Y4D995-F1
#
_cell.length_a   1.000
_cell.length_b   1.000
_cell.length_c   1.000
_cell.angle_alpha   90.00
_cell.angle_beta   90.00
_cell.angle_gamma   90.00
#
_symmetry.space_group_name_H-M   'P 1'
#
loop_
_entity.id
_entity.type
_entity.pdbx_description
1 polymer ?
#
loop_
_entity_poly.entity_id
_entity_poly.type
_entity_poly.pdbx_seq_one_letter_code
_entity_poly.pdbx_strand_id
1 'polypeptide(L)'
;MASEDVFGDLDTNLKGMVDGAYAQLKTWSDPMHRLGEYAGDNMMIRGSSTDAFYEFISYARTPNNYRLQNFWDYGYKAVAQASNIIDAVAEGQSAEIDNKLGECYYIRGMMYFYLTRAFGRPYYQAPDKNLGVPIVNGTPDDMNNLQLPDRSTVAQCYAQAIGDLRKAESLLTENNGPAYASIGAAQAMLSRVYLYMSGTYENPNTQYADSAVYYASQVINSGTYSLLPRSEFMVYNTIVPENNPEAIFVVKRVSTEFSGDDHYYGIGGMYANIGGMGWGEMFASAKYIDLLNETGRNDWRPDRKTIVDARANFIEPQYVTDENGNYTPVFRFIKNLYNTSGVQTNYGYVQATLHQNGNQYSCSETIDGVETTYQMTPVNEEQQIYSIKYSDGNTYTGVIDYEMTTNRSYPEFYIVKCSREGEESHLHSPVISRLGEVYLNRAEALAKLGRYSEALSDLNTIRERSIPGAGYSTLNASNAGELIDKERQLELAYQAERSFDVFRNGEPLTRHYPGPHNAMEDVPATDYRVTYYIPQTAINSYPSGCTLTQNPTSNAGVILN
;
A
#
# COMPACT_ATOMS: atom_id res chain seq x y z
N MET A 1 27.83 28.20 -0.48
CA MET A 1 28.76 27.78 0.59
C MET A 1 29.69 26.77 -0.03
N ALA A 2 31.00 26.97 0.09
CA ALA A 2 31.96 25.95 -0.31
C ALA A 2 31.79 24.72 0.59
N SER A 3 32.05 23.51 0.09
CA SER A 3 31.92 22.27 0.87
C SER A 3 32.73 22.31 2.18
N GLU A 4 33.86 23.02 2.20
CA GLU A 4 34.71 23.21 3.38
C GLU A 4 34.01 23.95 4.55
N ASP A 5 33.04 24.84 4.28
CA ASP A 5 32.34 25.59 5.35
C ASP A 5 31.22 24.76 6.03
N VAL A 6 30.65 23.77 5.33
CA VAL A 6 29.56 22.94 5.87
C VAL A 6 30.09 21.85 6.80
N PHE A 7 31.29 21.34 6.51
CA PHE A 7 31.93 20.26 7.25
C PHE A 7 32.94 20.73 8.32
N GLY A 8 33.22 22.04 8.41
CA GLY A 8 34.19 22.61 9.35
C GLY A 8 33.78 22.55 10.83
N ASP A 9 32.50 22.32 11.12
CA ASP A 9 31.95 22.07 12.47
C ASP A 9 30.99 20.87 12.40
N LEU A 10 31.54 19.74 11.92
CA LEU A 10 30.82 18.51 11.59
C LEU A 10 29.94 18.01 12.73
N ASP A 11 30.44 18.06 13.97
CA ASP A 11 29.74 17.61 15.17
C ASP A 11 28.51 18.48 15.47
N THR A 12 28.61 19.80 15.25
CA THR A 12 27.51 20.74 15.48
C THR A 12 26.46 20.69 14.36
N ASN A 13 26.86 20.33 13.13
CA ASN A 13 25.98 20.35 11.95
C ASN A 13 25.39 18.98 11.55
N LEU A 14 25.95 17.86 12.03
CA LEU A 14 25.56 16.50 11.63
C LEU A 14 24.06 16.26 11.77
N LYS A 15 23.46 16.69 12.89
CA LYS A 15 22.02 16.58 13.11
C LYS A 15 21.22 17.24 12.00
N GLY A 16 21.56 18.48 11.62
CA GLY A 16 20.86 19.22 10.57
C GLY A 16 21.00 18.55 9.20
N MET A 17 22.15 17.94 8.92
CA MET A 17 22.38 17.18 7.69
C MET A 17 21.51 15.91 7.63
N VAL A 18 21.46 15.16 8.73
CA VAL A 18 20.61 13.96 8.86
C VAL A 18 19.13 14.30 8.77
N ASP A 19 18.68 15.37 9.46
CA ASP A 19 17.32 15.89 9.36
C ASP A 19 16.98 16.26 7.89
N GLY A 20 17.95 16.79 7.14
CA GLY A 20 17.84 17.06 5.71
C GLY A 20 17.61 15.80 4.86
N ALA A 21 18.28 14.69 5.20
CA ALA A 21 18.07 13.40 4.55
C ALA A 21 16.66 12.85 4.81
N TYR A 22 16.16 12.93 6.05
CA TYR A 22 14.76 12.58 6.36
C TYR A 22 13.77 13.48 5.63
N ALA A 23 14.07 14.77 5.45
CA ALA A 23 13.19 15.69 4.74
C ALA A 23 12.94 15.25 3.28
N GLN A 24 13.90 14.58 2.62
CA GLN A 24 13.68 14.02 1.28
C GLN A 24 12.60 12.94 1.25
N LEU A 25 12.49 12.14 2.33
CA LEU A 25 11.49 11.08 2.45
C LEU A 25 10.07 11.62 2.40
N LYS A 26 9.86 12.85 2.90
CA LYS A 26 8.54 13.49 2.93
C LYS A 26 7.96 13.64 1.54
N THR A 27 8.71 14.25 0.62
CA THR A 27 8.26 14.40 -0.77
C THR A 27 8.25 13.09 -1.53
N TRP A 28 9.17 12.17 -1.21
CA TRP A 28 9.21 10.83 -1.79
C TRP A 28 8.01 9.95 -1.41
N SER A 29 7.44 10.14 -0.20
CA SER A 29 6.39 9.26 0.34
C SER A 29 5.04 9.34 -0.40
N ASP A 30 4.65 10.50 -0.95
CA ASP A 30 3.41 10.64 -1.74
C ASP A 30 3.42 9.76 -3.01
N PRO A 31 4.40 9.89 -3.93
CA PRO A 31 4.44 9.02 -5.10
C PRO A 31 4.72 7.56 -4.74
N MET A 32 5.48 7.29 -3.66
CA MET A 32 5.64 5.92 -3.14
C MET A 32 4.29 5.28 -2.79
N HIS A 33 3.44 6.01 -2.07
CA HIS A 33 2.11 5.54 -1.67
C HIS A 33 1.25 5.21 -2.89
N ARG A 34 1.15 6.16 -3.82
CA ARG A 34 0.33 6.01 -5.02
C ARG A 34 0.82 4.85 -5.88
N LEU A 35 2.13 4.72 -6.04
CA LEU A 35 2.72 3.67 -6.84
C LEU A 35 2.44 2.27 -6.25
N GLY A 36 2.58 2.10 -4.93
CA GLY A 36 2.30 0.83 -4.27
C GLY A 36 0.82 0.47 -4.15
N GLU A 37 -0.06 1.47 -3.96
CA GLU A 37 -1.49 1.23 -3.71
C GLU A 37 -2.34 1.29 -4.98
N TYR A 38 -2.10 2.25 -5.88
CA TYR A 38 -2.97 2.47 -7.06
C TYR A 38 -2.75 1.41 -8.14
N ALA A 39 -1.67 0.65 -8.05
CA ALA A 39 -1.49 -0.57 -8.83
C ALA A 39 -2.09 -1.81 -8.15
N GLY A 40 -2.62 -1.70 -6.93
CA GLY A 40 -3.29 -2.79 -6.20
C GLY A 40 -4.80 -2.84 -6.44
N ASP A 41 -5.52 -3.65 -5.69
CA ASP A 41 -6.94 -3.95 -5.89
C ASP A 41 -7.84 -3.50 -4.73
N ASN A 42 -7.33 -2.69 -3.80
CA ASN A 42 -8.06 -2.20 -2.62
C ASN A 42 -8.93 -0.96 -2.88
N MET A 43 -8.67 -0.26 -4.00
CA MET A 43 -9.32 1.00 -4.33
C MET A 43 -9.74 1.03 -5.80
N MET A 44 -10.64 1.96 -6.10
CA MET A 44 -11.04 2.33 -7.44
C MET A 44 -11.08 3.86 -7.56
N ILE A 45 -10.98 4.37 -8.78
CA ILE A 45 -11.15 5.78 -9.09
C ILE A 45 -12.52 6.01 -9.71
N ARG A 46 -13.18 7.13 -9.39
CA ARG A 46 -14.49 7.52 -9.93
C ARG A 46 -14.58 7.61 -11.47
N GLY A 47 -13.49 7.50 -12.20
CA GLY A 47 -13.47 7.60 -13.66
C GLY A 47 -12.07 7.77 -14.21
N SER A 48 -11.93 7.70 -15.54
CA SER A 48 -10.65 7.95 -16.19
C SER A 48 -10.16 9.38 -15.95
N SER A 49 -8.84 9.54 -15.83
CA SER A 49 -8.20 10.83 -15.55
C SER A 49 -6.99 11.02 -16.46
N THR A 50 -6.67 12.28 -16.73
CA THR A 50 -5.43 12.68 -17.43
C THR A 50 -4.26 12.87 -16.46
N ASP A 51 -4.47 12.75 -15.15
CA ASP A 51 -3.37 12.78 -14.18
C ASP A 51 -2.49 11.53 -14.33
N ALA A 52 -1.18 11.71 -14.22
CA ALA A 52 -0.18 10.66 -14.40
C ALA A 52 -0.33 9.48 -13.43
N PHE A 53 -0.96 9.65 -12.25
CA PHE A 53 -1.23 8.49 -11.38
C PHE A 53 -2.25 7.51 -12.00
N TYR A 54 -3.10 7.94 -12.93
CA TYR A 54 -4.11 7.07 -13.55
C TYR A 54 -3.45 5.98 -14.40
N GLU A 55 -2.24 6.22 -14.90
CA GLU A 55 -1.44 5.20 -15.57
C GLU A 55 -1.05 4.04 -14.63
N PHE A 56 -0.97 4.28 -13.32
CA PHE A 56 -0.72 3.23 -12.33
C PHE A 56 -1.95 2.34 -12.16
N ILE A 57 -3.15 2.94 -12.22
CA ILE A 57 -4.45 2.27 -12.13
C ILE A 57 -4.75 1.52 -13.43
N SER A 58 -4.62 2.16 -14.58
CA SER A 58 -4.98 1.55 -15.87
C SER A 58 -3.94 0.56 -16.39
N TYR A 59 -2.75 0.48 -15.77
CA TYR A 59 -1.60 -0.25 -16.27
C TYR A 59 -1.10 0.22 -17.67
N ALA A 60 -1.64 1.33 -18.19
CA ALA A 60 -1.20 2.00 -19.42
C ALA A 60 -0.05 2.97 -19.13
N ARG A 61 1.02 2.46 -18.52
CA ARG A 61 2.17 3.25 -18.07
C ARG A 61 2.97 3.81 -19.22
N THR A 62 3.53 5.00 -19.04
CA THR A 62 4.52 5.58 -19.95
C THR A 62 5.78 5.98 -19.19
N PRO A 63 6.96 6.05 -19.86
CA PRO A 63 8.17 6.56 -19.21
C PRO A 63 8.09 8.08 -18.93
N ASN A 64 7.14 8.80 -19.53
CA ASN A 64 6.91 10.24 -19.33
C ASN A 64 5.88 10.48 -18.21
N ASN A 65 6.22 10.03 -16.99
CA ASN A 65 5.34 10.13 -15.84
C ASN A 65 5.98 10.99 -14.74
N TYR A 66 5.45 12.19 -14.50
CA TYR A 66 6.05 13.14 -13.56
C TYR A 66 6.00 12.66 -12.08
N ARG A 67 5.04 11.80 -11.72
CA ARG A 67 4.97 11.19 -10.38
C ARG A 67 6.10 10.18 -10.20
N LEU A 68 6.38 9.40 -11.24
CA LEU A 68 7.49 8.45 -11.27
C LEU A 68 8.84 9.15 -11.28
N GLN A 69 8.95 10.28 -11.98
CA GLN A 69 10.11 11.17 -11.91
C GLN A 69 10.36 11.66 -10.48
N ASN A 70 9.32 12.12 -9.77
CA ASN A 70 9.46 12.53 -8.37
C ASN A 70 9.91 11.38 -7.46
N PHE A 71 9.34 10.17 -7.65
CA PHE A 71 9.77 8.99 -6.89
C PHE A 71 11.26 8.69 -7.09
N TRP A 72 11.74 8.76 -8.33
CA TRP A 72 13.16 8.59 -8.67
C TRP A 72 14.04 9.68 -8.06
N ASP A 73 13.70 10.96 -8.28
CA ASP A 73 14.54 12.09 -7.90
C ASP A 73 14.70 12.22 -6.38
N TYR A 74 13.60 12.14 -5.64
CA TYR A 74 13.67 12.25 -4.18
C TYR A 74 14.27 10.99 -3.54
N GLY A 75 14.11 9.82 -4.17
CA GLY A 75 14.82 8.60 -3.78
C GLY A 75 16.33 8.76 -3.91
N TYR A 76 16.82 9.20 -5.07
CA TYR A 76 18.26 9.40 -5.28
C TYR A 76 18.83 10.60 -4.52
N LYS A 77 18.05 11.64 -4.24
CA LYS A 77 18.47 12.72 -3.32
C LYS A 77 18.68 12.20 -1.91
N ALA A 78 17.79 11.36 -1.40
CA ALA A 78 17.96 10.71 -0.10
C ALA A 78 19.20 9.81 -0.07
N VAL A 79 19.41 8.99 -1.12
CA VAL A 79 20.62 8.16 -1.27
C VAL A 79 21.89 9.00 -1.28
N ALA A 80 21.93 10.08 -2.06
CA ALA A 80 23.10 10.95 -2.18
C ALA A 80 23.42 11.65 -0.86
N GLN A 81 22.41 12.22 -0.18
CA GLN A 81 22.61 12.90 1.10
C GLN A 81 23.08 11.94 2.20
N ALA A 82 22.44 10.78 2.34
CA ALA A 82 22.87 9.77 3.29
C ALA A 82 24.30 9.30 3.01
N SER A 83 24.63 9.04 1.74
CA SER A 83 25.98 8.60 1.37
C SER A 83 27.04 9.66 1.64
N ASN A 84 26.79 10.92 1.27
CA ASN A 84 27.74 12.00 1.52
C ASN A 84 28.02 12.19 3.02
N ILE A 85 27.03 11.97 3.90
CA ILE A 85 27.23 12.00 5.36
C ILE A 85 28.08 10.81 5.80
N ILE A 86 27.76 9.59 5.32
CA ILE A 86 28.52 8.37 5.61
C ILE A 86 29.99 8.51 5.20
N ASP A 87 30.27 9.12 4.06
CA ASP A 87 31.64 9.27 3.55
C ASP A 87 32.41 10.39 4.28
N ALA A 88 31.71 11.43 4.76
CA ALA A 88 32.32 12.58 5.42
C ALA A 88 32.61 12.37 6.91
N VAL A 89 31.90 11.46 7.58
CA VAL A 89 31.94 11.28 9.04
C VAL A 89 32.46 9.88 9.36
N ALA A 90 33.57 9.79 10.10
CA ALA A 90 34.11 8.49 10.53
C ALA A 90 33.26 7.86 11.65
N GLU A 91 33.07 6.54 11.57
CA GLU A 91 32.46 5.72 12.63
C GLU A 91 33.36 5.62 13.88
N GLY A 92 32.77 5.29 15.03
CA GLY A 92 33.45 5.02 16.29
C GLY A 92 33.88 6.27 17.06
N GLN A 93 33.48 7.46 16.62
CA GLN A 93 33.80 8.72 17.29
C GLN A 93 32.99 8.91 18.58
N SER A 94 31.70 8.57 18.55
CA SER A 94 30.81 8.55 19.71
C SER A 94 29.54 7.75 19.40
N ALA A 95 28.82 7.32 20.44
CA ALA A 95 27.53 6.62 20.25
C ALA A 95 26.49 7.50 19.54
N GLU A 96 26.51 8.81 19.76
CA GLU A 96 25.60 9.75 19.09
C GLU A 96 25.91 9.85 17.59
N ILE A 97 27.19 9.98 17.23
CA ILE A 97 27.64 10.02 15.82
C ILE A 97 27.34 8.70 15.14
N ASP A 98 27.64 7.57 15.79
CA ASP A 98 27.36 6.24 15.25
C ASP A 98 25.86 6.03 15.05
N ASN A 99 25.02 6.47 15.99
CA ASN A 99 23.57 6.42 15.83
C ASN A 99 23.12 7.22 14.59
N LYS A 100 23.65 8.44 14.38
CA LYS A 100 23.34 9.27 13.21
C LYS A 100 23.82 8.66 11.89
N LEU A 101 24.98 8.02 11.89
CA LEU A 101 25.46 7.22 10.75
C LEU A 101 24.53 6.03 10.49
N GLY A 102 24.09 5.34 11.55
CA GLY A 102 23.11 4.26 11.48
C GLY A 102 21.78 4.70 10.85
N GLU A 103 21.30 5.91 11.19
CA GLU A 103 20.13 6.52 10.56
C GLU A 103 20.35 6.76 9.05
N CYS A 104 21.53 7.22 8.65
CA CYS A 104 21.88 7.40 7.23
C CYS A 104 21.92 6.07 6.47
N TYR A 105 22.57 5.05 7.04
CA TYR A 105 22.59 3.71 6.47
C TYR A 105 21.17 3.15 6.33
N TYR A 106 20.30 3.34 7.33
CA TYR A 106 18.91 2.92 7.24
C TYR A 106 18.18 3.59 6.08
N ILE A 107 18.28 4.92 5.95
CA ILE A 107 17.67 5.68 4.85
C ILE A 107 18.15 5.15 3.50
N ARG A 108 19.47 4.99 3.31
CA ARG A 108 20.04 4.53 2.04
C ARG A 108 19.61 3.10 1.70
N GLY A 109 19.65 2.19 2.67
CA GLY A 109 19.22 0.80 2.48
C GLY A 109 17.73 0.69 2.15
N MET A 110 16.88 1.46 2.84
CA MET A 110 15.45 1.55 2.54
C MET A 110 15.19 2.10 1.13
N MET A 111 15.89 3.15 0.72
CA MET A 111 15.74 3.72 -0.63
C MET A 111 16.12 2.70 -1.72
N TYR A 112 17.23 1.99 -1.57
CA TYR A 112 17.59 0.95 -2.55
C TYR A 112 16.56 -0.17 -2.62
N PHE A 113 15.99 -0.61 -1.51
CA PHE A 113 14.92 -1.59 -1.53
C PHE A 113 13.67 -1.08 -2.28
N TYR A 114 13.17 0.11 -1.93
CA TYR A 114 11.95 0.64 -2.55
C TYR A 114 12.13 1.02 -4.03
N LEU A 115 13.28 1.59 -4.41
CA LEU A 115 13.59 1.85 -5.82
C LEU A 115 13.65 0.52 -6.59
N THR A 116 14.32 -0.48 -6.03
CA THR A 116 14.46 -1.78 -6.72
C THR A 116 13.14 -2.53 -6.83
N ARG A 117 12.26 -2.51 -5.82
CA ARG A 117 10.96 -3.19 -5.94
C ARG A 117 10.02 -2.54 -6.95
N ALA A 118 10.20 -1.24 -7.23
CA ALA A 118 9.42 -0.52 -8.25
C ALA A 118 9.98 -0.73 -9.67
N PHE A 119 11.30 -0.59 -9.84
CA PHE A 119 11.93 -0.62 -11.17
C PHE A 119 12.54 -1.98 -11.53
N GLY A 120 12.68 -2.90 -10.59
CA GLY A 120 13.20 -4.25 -10.79
C GLY A 120 12.09 -5.30 -10.75
N ARG A 121 12.34 -6.44 -11.39
CA ARG A 121 11.46 -7.61 -11.31
C ARG A 121 11.42 -8.16 -9.87
N PRO A 122 10.32 -8.86 -9.48
CA PRO A 122 10.30 -9.66 -8.27
C PRO A 122 11.55 -10.54 -8.11
N TYR A 123 12.11 -10.60 -6.90
CA TYR A 123 13.43 -11.21 -6.67
C TYR A 123 13.52 -12.68 -7.10
N TYR A 124 12.43 -13.45 -7.02
CA TYR A 124 12.43 -14.86 -7.42
C TYR A 124 12.59 -15.08 -8.94
N GLN A 125 12.53 -14.02 -9.75
CA GLN A 125 12.63 -14.08 -11.21
C GLN A 125 13.99 -13.58 -11.67
N ALA A 126 14.95 -14.51 -11.79
CA ALA A 126 16.30 -14.26 -12.33
C ALA A 126 16.95 -12.95 -11.81
N PRO A 127 17.15 -12.80 -10.49
CA PRO A 127 17.59 -11.53 -9.90
C PRO A 127 19.01 -11.13 -10.29
N ASP A 128 19.82 -12.09 -10.74
CA ASP A 128 21.18 -11.93 -11.27
C ASP A 128 21.21 -11.44 -12.74
N LYS A 129 20.07 -11.50 -13.44
CA LYS A 129 19.94 -11.10 -14.85
C LYS A 129 19.07 -9.87 -15.02
N ASN A 130 18.01 -9.74 -14.24
CA ASN A 130 17.13 -8.60 -14.29
C ASN A 130 17.78 -7.37 -13.65
N LEU A 131 17.63 -6.22 -14.30
CA LEU A 131 18.15 -4.95 -13.82
C LEU A 131 17.29 -4.41 -12.67
N GLY A 132 17.96 -3.94 -11.62
CA GLY A 132 17.41 -3.17 -10.50
C GLY A 132 17.52 -1.68 -10.79
N VAL A 133 18.40 -0.96 -10.10
CA VAL A 133 18.65 0.48 -10.30
C VAL A 133 20.16 0.77 -10.23
N PRO A 134 20.66 1.95 -10.66
CA PRO A 134 22.07 2.29 -10.47
C PRO A 134 22.43 2.36 -8.99
N ILE A 135 23.53 1.72 -8.58
CA ILE A 135 24.10 1.88 -7.24
C ILE A 135 25.11 3.02 -7.33
N VAL A 136 24.77 4.14 -6.70
CA VAL A 136 25.53 5.40 -6.69
C VAL A 136 25.52 5.91 -5.26
N ASN A 137 26.49 5.46 -4.47
CA ASN A 137 26.61 5.76 -3.05
C ASN A 137 27.36 7.09 -2.84
N GLY A 138 26.75 8.22 -3.24
CA GLY A 138 27.32 9.55 -3.02
C GLY A 138 27.30 10.43 -4.25
N THR A 139 27.67 11.69 -4.05
CA THR A 139 27.92 12.64 -5.15
C THR A 139 29.31 12.35 -5.73
N PRO A 140 29.45 12.11 -7.04
CA PRO A 140 30.77 11.87 -7.61
C PRO A 140 31.69 13.09 -7.49
N ASP A 141 32.98 12.85 -7.25
CA ASP A 141 33.98 13.90 -6.99
C ASP A 141 34.16 14.88 -8.17
N ASP A 142 34.08 14.38 -9.40
CA ASP A 142 34.19 15.18 -10.61
C ASP A 142 32.82 15.41 -11.27
N MET A 143 32.16 16.50 -10.87
CA MET A 143 30.89 16.93 -11.44
C MET A 143 30.99 17.39 -12.91
N ASN A 144 32.19 17.73 -13.40
CA ASN A 144 32.39 18.19 -14.78
C ASN A 144 32.59 17.03 -15.76
N ASN A 145 33.06 15.87 -15.27
CA ASN A 145 33.20 14.64 -16.05
C ASN A 145 32.51 13.46 -15.36
N LEU A 146 31.21 13.63 -15.11
CA LEU A 146 30.39 12.67 -14.41
C LEU A 146 30.30 11.34 -15.18
N GLN A 147 30.79 10.26 -14.59
CA GLN A 147 30.69 8.90 -15.13
C GLN A 147 29.83 8.06 -14.17
N LEU A 148 28.64 7.66 -14.62
CA LEU A 148 27.72 6.85 -13.82
C LEU A 148 27.58 5.44 -14.41
N PRO A 149 27.53 4.39 -13.57
CA PRO A 149 27.32 3.03 -14.04
C PRO A 149 25.92 2.88 -14.63
N ASP A 150 25.69 1.89 -15.51
CA ASP A 150 24.31 1.49 -15.78
C ASP A 150 23.68 0.85 -14.54
N ARG A 151 22.41 0.45 -14.64
CA ARG A 151 21.67 -0.24 -13.60
C ARG A 151 22.41 -1.49 -13.14
N SER A 152 22.53 -1.64 -11.82
CA SER A 152 22.95 -2.90 -11.23
C SER A 152 21.84 -3.93 -11.32
N THR A 153 22.16 -5.21 -11.15
CA THR A 153 21.16 -6.29 -11.11
C THR A 153 20.27 -6.17 -9.87
N VAL A 154 19.07 -6.75 -9.92
CA VAL A 154 18.17 -6.83 -8.74
C VAL A 154 18.90 -7.47 -7.56
N ALA A 155 19.68 -8.54 -7.79
CA ALA A 155 20.49 -9.19 -6.76
C ALA A 155 21.48 -8.24 -6.08
N GLN A 156 22.21 -7.43 -6.85
CA GLN A 156 23.16 -6.45 -6.34
C GLN A 156 22.46 -5.33 -5.55
N CYS A 157 21.32 -4.84 -6.02
CA CYS A 157 20.59 -3.79 -5.30
C CYS A 157 20.02 -4.29 -3.95
N TYR A 158 19.50 -5.52 -3.91
CA TYR A 158 19.08 -6.14 -2.64
C TYR A 158 20.28 -6.36 -1.70
N ALA A 159 21.45 -6.77 -2.23
CA ALA A 159 22.66 -6.91 -1.44
C ALA A 159 23.13 -5.56 -0.83
N GLN A 160 23.07 -4.48 -1.61
CA GLN A 160 23.34 -3.12 -1.11
C GLN A 160 22.36 -2.73 0.00
N ALA A 161 21.05 -2.93 -0.22
CA ALA A 161 20.02 -2.62 0.78
C ALA A 161 20.24 -3.38 2.10
N ILE A 162 20.49 -4.70 2.02
CA ILE A 162 20.76 -5.54 3.19
C ILE A 162 22.04 -5.11 3.91
N GLY A 163 23.11 -4.83 3.16
CA GLY A 163 24.39 -4.40 3.72
C GLY A 163 24.23 -3.14 4.55
N ASP A 164 23.56 -2.13 3.98
CA ASP A 164 23.26 -0.88 4.67
C ASP A 164 22.34 -1.08 5.88
N LEU A 165 21.25 -1.84 5.75
CA LEU A 165 20.31 -2.05 6.86
C LEU A 165 20.94 -2.83 8.03
N ARG A 166 21.81 -3.80 7.75
CA ARG A 166 22.59 -4.50 8.79
C ARG A 166 23.62 -3.58 9.44
N LYS A 167 24.23 -2.69 8.66
CA LYS A 167 25.15 -1.70 9.20
C LYS A 167 24.41 -0.71 10.11
N ALA A 168 23.21 -0.27 9.70
CA ALA A 168 22.31 0.53 10.52
C ALA A 168 21.97 -0.18 11.84
N GLU A 169 21.52 -1.44 11.78
CA GLU A 169 21.25 -2.25 12.98
C GLU A 169 22.44 -2.30 13.94
N SER A 170 23.68 -2.37 13.42
CA SER A 170 24.89 -2.45 14.26
C SER A 170 25.32 -1.13 14.90
N LEU A 171 24.90 0.01 14.33
CA LEU A 171 25.31 1.35 14.78
C LEU A 171 24.23 2.07 15.59
N LEU A 172 22.95 1.76 15.33
CA LEU A 172 21.82 2.38 16.04
C LEU A 172 21.81 1.94 17.50
N THR A 173 21.75 2.91 18.42
CA THR A 173 21.68 2.67 19.87
C THR A 173 20.50 3.36 20.53
N GLU A 174 19.85 4.29 19.83
CA GLU A 174 18.73 5.09 20.35
C GLU A 174 17.40 4.71 19.69
N ASN A 175 16.31 4.99 20.40
CA ASN A 175 14.95 4.94 19.85
C ASN A 175 14.27 6.28 20.14
N ASN A 176 14.33 7.19 19.17
CA ASN A 176 13.81 8.55 19.28
C ASN A 176 12.35 8.67 18.79
N GLY A 177 11.61 7.56 18.81
CA GLY A 177 10.25 7.45 18.30
C GLY A 177 10.19 7.09 16.82
N PRO A 178 8.98 6.84 16.27
CA PRO A 178 8.81 6.21 14.96
C PRO A 178 9.17 7.11 13.78
N ALA A 179 9.44 8.40 14.00
CA ALA A 179 9.88 9.31 12.94
C ALA A 179 11.37 9.13 12.56
N TYR A 180 12.13 8.39 13.37
CA TYR A 180 13.56 8.17 13.19
C TYR A 180 13.88 6.68 13.13
N ALA A 181 14.95 6.33 12.42
CA ALA A 181 15.43 4.96 12.41
C ALA A 181 15.88 4.53 13.82
N SER A 182 15.61 3.26 14.13
CA SER A 182 16.00 2.58 15.36
C SER A 182 16.39 1.15 15.00
N ILE A 183 16.96 0.40 15.95
CA ILE A 183 17.23 -1.04 15.78
C ILE A 183 15.95 -1.76 15.29
N GLY A 184 14.81 -1.48 15.92
CA GLY A 184 13.53 -2.06 15.53
C GLY A 184 13.10 -1.69 14.10
N ALA A 185 13.37 -0.46 13.65
CA ALA A 185 13.11 -0.05 12.27
C ALA A 185 13.99 -0.81 11.26
N ALA A 186 15.30 -0.90 11.53
CA ALA A 186 16.23 -1.64 10.67
C ALA A 186 15.84 -3.13 10.58
N GLN A 187 15.52 -3.75 11.71
CA GLN A 187 15.09 -5.15 11.78
C GLN A 187 13.73 -5.38 11.09
N ALA A 188 12.76 -4.49 11.27
CA ALA A 188 11.47 -4.57 10.57
C ALA A 188 11.66 -4.47 9.05
N MET A 189 12.49 -3.53 8.58
CA MET A 189 12.81 -3.41 7.16
C MET A 189 13.55 -4.65 6.62
N LEU A 190 14.53 -5.18 7.36
CA LEU A 190 15.22 -6.42 7.00
C LEU A 190 14.25 -7.61 6.91
N SER A 191 13.28 -7.71 7.82
CA SER A 191 12.25 -8.76 7.75
C SER A 191 11.48 -8.71 6.43
N ARG A 192 11.11 -7.51 5.96
CA ARG A 192 10.43 -7.33 4.68
C ARG A 192 11.33 -7.61 3.49
N VAL A 193 12.56 -7.09 3.48
CA VAL A 193 13.52 -7.30 2.39
C VAL A 193 13.75 -8.79 2.19
N TYR A 194 13.98 -9.54 3.27
CA TYR A 194 14.14 -10.99 3.20
C TYR A 194 12.84 -11.72 2.80
N LEU A 195 11.67 -11.22 3.22
CA LEU A 195 10.39 -11.76 2.77
C LEU A 195 10.23 -11.61 1.24
N TYR A 196 10.63 -10.48 0.66
CA TYR A 196 10.63 -10.27 -0.79
C TYR A 196 11.61 -11.19 -1.54
N MET A 197 12.66 -11.66 -0.86
CA MET A 197 13.61 -12.64 -1.41
C MET A 197 13.21 -14.11 -1.15
N SER A 198 12.19 -14.35 -0.33
CA SER A 198 11.82 -15.70 0.16
C SER A 198 11.17 -16.63 -0.86
N GLY A 199 11.09 -16.25 -2.13
CA GLY A 199 10.43 -17.02 -3.19
C GLY A 199 8.90 -16.98 -3.09
N THR A 200 8.24 -17.79 -3.92
CA THR A 200 6.78 -17.99 -3.87
C THR A 200 6.42 -19.09 -2.86
N TYR A 201 5.14 -19.36 -2.64
CA TYR A 201 4.73 -20.49 -1.79
C TYR A 201 5.07 -21.85 -2.42
N GLU A 202 5.05 -21.94 -3.74
CA GLU A 202 5.36 -23.15 -4.51
C GLU A 202 6.88 -23.39 -4.60
N ASN A 203 7.66 -22.31 -4.71
CA ASN A 203 9.11 -22.36 -4.84
C ASN A 203 9.78 -21.43 -3.80
N PRO A 204 9.71 -21.77 -2.51
CA PRO A 204 10.25 -20.93 -1.46
C PRO A 204 11.79 -21.00 -1.43
N ASN A 205 12.43 -19.85 -1.21
CA ASN A 205 13.81 -19.77 -0.76
C ASN A 205 13.83 -19.82 0.77
N THR A 206 14.09 -21.00 1.31
CA THR A 206 14.04 -21.25 2.76
C THR A 206 15.10 -20.48 3.55
N GLN A 207 16.26 -20.16 2.96
CA GLN A 207 17.30 -19.37 3.64
C GLN A 207 16.83 -17.93 3.90
N TYR A 208 16.20 -17.31 2.90
CA TYR A 208 15.67 -15.95 3.06
C TYR A 208 14.36 -15.94 3.87
N ALA A 209 13.53 -16.98 3.78
CA ALA A 209 12.40 -17.15 4.68
C ALA A 209 12.86 -17.23 6.15
N ASP A 210 13.90 -18.02 6.46
CA ASP A 210 14.47 -18.10 7.81
C ASP A 210 15.02 -16.76 8.30
N SER A 211 15.71 -16.01 7.41
CA SER A 211 16.18 -14.66 7.73
C SER A 211 15.03 -13.69 8.02
N ALA A 212 13.93 -13.76 7.27
CA ALA A 212 12.73 -12.96 7.52
C ALA A 212 12.11 -13.30 8.89
N VAL A 213 12.01 -14.59 9.23
CA VAL A 213 11.53 -15.05 10.55
C VAL A 213 12.44 -14.54 11.67
N TYR A 214 13.75 -14.62 11.49
CA TYR A 214 14.72 -14.15 12.48
C TYR A 214 14.52 -12.67 12.80
N TYR A 215 14.53 -11.81 11.79
CA TYR A 215 14.41 -10.36 11.98
C TYR A 215 13.04 -9.94 12.50
N ALA A 216 11.95 -10.56 12.01
CA ALA A 216 10.63 -10.31 12.56
C ALA A 216 10.53 -10.72 14.03
N SER A 217 11.19 -11.81 14.42
CA SER A 217 11.24 -12.27 15.81
C SER A 217 12.04 -11.32 16.71
N GLN A 218 13.11 -10.68 16.22
CA GLN A 218 13.83 -9.67 17.01
C GLN A 218 12.90 -8.52 17.39
N VAL A 219 12.12 -8.01 16.42
CA VAL A 219 11.18 -6.92 16.66
C VAL A 219 10.05 -7.35 17.60
N ILE A 220 9.40 -8.48 17.33
CA ILE A 220 8.27 -8.97 18.13
C ILE A 220 8.69 -9.26 19.58
N ASN A 221 9.86 -9.87 19.78
CA ASN A 221 10.33 -10.27 21.11
C ASN A 221 11.05 -9.14 21.87
N SER A 222 11.29 -7.99 21.24
CA SER A 222 11.93 -6.83 21.88
C SER A 222 11.13 -6.25 23.05
N GLY A 223 9.81 -6.44 23.06
CA GLY A 223 8.89 -5.80 24.01
C GLY A 223 8.76 -4.28 23.86
N THR A 224 9.37 -3.69 22.82
CA THR A 224 9.36 -2.24 22.57
C THR A 224 8.05 -1.77 21.94
N TYR A 225 7.42 -2.63 21.14
CA TYR A 225 6.19 -2.34 20.39
C TYR A 225 5.05 -3.22 20.90
N SER A 226 3.81 -2.75 20.79
CA SER A 226 2.63 -3.54 21.13
C SER A 226 1.48 -3.29 20.16
N LEU A 227 0.67 -4.33 19.90
CA LEU A 227 -0.51 -4.21 19.07
C LEU A 227 -1.57 -3.36 19.77
N LEU A 228 -2.20 -2.46 19.01
CA LEU A 228 -3.33 -1.69 19.49
C LEU A 228 -4.49 -2.65 19.81
N PRO A 229 -5.13 -2.49 20.98
CA PRO A 229 -6.41 -3.12 21.25
C PRO A 229 -7.42 -2.78 20.15
N ARG A 230 -8.38 -3.67 19.90
CA ARG A 230 -9.35 -3.53 18.80
C ARG A 230 -9.99 -2.13 18.72
N SER A 231 -10.45 -1.58 19.85
CA SER A 231 -11.12 -0.28 19.90
C SER A 231 -10.21 0.87 19.50
N GLU A 232 -8.93 0.83 19.87
CA GLU A 232 -7.94 1.85 19.50
C GLU A 232 -7.50 1.68 18.05
N PHE A 233 -7.38 0.43 17.59
CA PHE A 233 -7.08 0.15 16.19
C PHE A 233 -8.18 0.67 15.26
N MET A 234 -9.46 0.59 15.63
CA MET A 234 -10.55 1.15 14.80
C MET A 234 -10.42 2.65 14.53
N VAL A 235 -9.67 3.38 15.35
CA VAL A 235 -9.42 4.82 15.19
C VAL A 235 -7.93 5.12 14.99
N TYR A 236 -7.13 4.13 14.56
CA TYR A 236 -5.66 4.30 14.49
C TYR A 236 -5.25 5.50 13.63
N ASN A 237 -6.01 5.80 12.57
CA ASN A 237 -5.71 6.91 11.66
C ASN A 237 -5.79 8.28 12.34
N THR A 238 -6.42 8.37 13.53
CA THR A 238 -6.48 9.60 14.31
C THR A 238 -5.34 9.75 15.33
N ILE A 239 -4.55 8.69 15.54
CA ILE A 239 -3.48 8.65 16.53
C ILE A 239 -2.19 9.19 15.91
N VAL A 240 -1.61 10.23 16.51
CA VAL A 240 -0.29 10.72 16.10
C VAL A 240 0.78 9.64 16.31
N PRO A 241 1.79 9.50 15.43
CA PRO A 241 2.72 8.38 15.48
C PRO A 241 3.40 8.15 16.82
N GLU A 242 3.74 9.21 17.55
CA GLU A 242 4.39 9.14 18.87
C GLU A 242 3.53 8.44 19.93
N ASN A 243 2.21 8.47 19.76
CA ASN A 243 1.25 7.86 20.68
C ASN A 243 0.77 6.48 20.19
N ASN A 244 1.29 5.99 19.07
CA ASN A 244 0.93 4.69 18.52
C ASN A 244 2.01 3.64 18.84
N PRO A 245 1.78 2.73 19.81
CA PRO A 245 2.76 1.72 20.18
C PRO A 245 3.00 0.63 19.11
N GLU A 246 2.19 0.58 18.05
CA GLU A 246 2.46 -0.28 16.88
C GLU A 246 3.48 0.32 15.92
N ALA A 247 3.64 1.65 15.90
CA ALA A 247 4.44 2.33 14.90
C ALA A 247 5.94 2.06 15.12
N ILE A 248 6.62 1.55 14.08
CA ILE A 248 8.05 1.26 14.12
C ILE A 248 8.82 2.33 13.35
N PHE A 249 8.41 2.60 12.11
CA PHE A 249 8.96 3.69 11.31
C PHE A 249 7.87 4.33 10.43
N VAL A 250 7.82 5.66 10.44
CA VAL A 250 6.89 6.47 9.65
C VAL A 250 7.62 7.63 8.99
N VAL A 251 7.14 8.06 7.83
CA VAL A 251 7.54 9.36 7.27
C VAL A 251 6.68 10.43 7.92
N LYS A 252 7.19 11.02 9.02
CA LYS A 252 6.41 11.96 9.81
C LYS A 252 6.01 13.21 9.02
N ARG A 253 4.73 13.53 9.07
CA ARG A 253 4.13 14.80 8.61
C ARG A 253 3.63 15.56 9.82
N VAL A 254 3.68 16.88 9.78
CA VAL A 254 3.11 17.74 10.85
C VAL A 254 2.22 18.81 10.24
N SER A 255 1.18 19.22 10.98
CA SER A 255 0.20 20.20 10.49
C SER A 255 0.85 21.51 10.05
N THR A 256 1.92 21.96 10.70
CA THR A 256 2.65 23.19 10.31
C THR A 256 3.31 23.13 8.93
N GLU A 257 3.42 21.95 8.31
CA GLU A 257 3.86 21.81 6.91
C GLU A 257 2.77 22.15 5.90
N PHE A 258 1.53 22.31 6.37
CA PHE A 258 0.35 22.57 5.56
C PHE A 258 -0.31 23.86 6.08
N SER A 259 -0.64 24.78 5.18
CA SER A 259 -1.34 26.01 5.53
C SER A 259 -2.74 26.02 4.90
N GLY A 260 -3.78 26.18 5.72
CA GLY A 260 -5.16 26.29 5.24
C GLY A 260 -5.59 25.14 4.33
N ASP A 261 -5.76 25.42 3.04
CA ASP A 261 -6.21 24.46 2.03
C ASP A 261 -5.13 23.45 1.62
N ASP A 262 -3.87 23.57 2.08
CA ASP A 262 -2.79 22.66 1.66
C ASP A 262 -3.03 21.20 2.09
N HIS A 263 -3.84 20.97 3.12
CA HIS A 263 -4.26 19.62 3.52
C HIS A 263 -4.96 18.88 2.36
N TYR A 264 -5.56 19.61 1.42
CA TYR A 264 -6.15 19.07 0.21
C TYR A 264 -5.19 18.17 -0.58
N TYR A 265 -3.90 18.50 -0.62
CA TYR A 265 -2.89 17.82 -1.43
C TYR A 265 -2.25 16.60 -0.78
N GLY A 266 -2.61 16.29 0.47
CA GLY A 266 -2.18 15.07 1.14
C GLY A 266 -2.72 13.81 0.46
N ILE A 267 -2.15 12.65 0.77
CA ILE A 267 -2.61 11.34 0.27
C ILE A 267 -4.11 11.16 0.53
N GLY A 268 -4.57 11.51 1.74
CA GLY A 268 -5.97 11.44 2.15
C GLY A 268 -6.94 12.28 1.33
N GLY A 269 -6.48 13.40 0.77
CA GLY A 269 -7.34 14.31 -0.01
C GLY A 269 -7.86 13.67 -1.29
N MET A 270 -7.17 12.67 -1.85
CA MET A 270 -7.69 11.90 -2.98
C MET A 270 -8.75 10.89 -2.56
N TYR A 271 -8.76 10.47 -1.30
CA TYR A 271 -9.60 9.37 -0.79
C TYR A 271 -10.92 9.80 -0.15
N ALA A 272 -11.00 11.04 0.34
CA ALA A 272 -12.19 11.53 1.02
C ALA A 272 -12.35 13.03 0.83
N ASN A 273 -13.57 13.53 1.02
CA ASN A 273 -13.80 14.92 1.34
C ASN A 273 -14.14 15.04 2.84
N ILE A 274 -13.30 15.72 3.62
CA ILE A 274 -13.46 15.90 5.07
C ILE A 274 -13.52 17.40 5.35
N GLY A 275 -14.62 17.86 5.95
CA GLY A 275 -14.80 19.27 6.30
C GLY A 275 -14.76 20.23 5.09
N GLY A 276 -15.07 19.74 3.89
CA GLY A 276 -14.97 20.51 2.64
C GLY A 276 -13.60 20.44 1.96
N MET A 277 -12.61 19.79 2.58
CA MET A 277 -11.27 19.59 2.02
C MET A 277 -11.15 18.19 1.39
N GLY A 278 -10.30 18.04 0.38
CA GLY A 278 -10.12 16.82 -0.40
C GLY A 278 -10.99 16.75 -1.67
N TRP A 279 -10.49 16.05 -2.68
CA TRP A 279 -11.24 15.76 -3.90
C TRP A 279 -12.22 14.60 -3.73
N GLY A 280 -11.93 13.61 -2.86
CA GLY A 280 -12.80 12.44 -2.65
C GLY A 280 -13.04 11.64 -3.93
N GLU A 281 -11.98 11.28 -4.65
CA GLU A 281 -12.05 10.72 -6.01
C GLU A 281 -11.68 9.24 -6.10
N MET A 282 -11.18 8.70 -5.00
CA MET A 282 -10.72 7.33 -4.82
C MET A 282 -11.54 6.65 -3.73
N PHE A 283 -12.20 5.56 -4.08
CA PHE A 283 -13.10 4.83 -3.18
C PHE A 283 -12.57 3.44 -2.91
N ALA A 284 -13.01 2.82 -1.82
CA ALA A 284 -12.76 1.40 -1.60
C ALA A 284 -13.35 0.58 -2.77
N SER A 285 -12.59 -0.38 -3.29
CA SER A 285 -13.06 -1.24 -4.37
C SER A 285 -14.15 -2.18 -3.87
N ALA A 286 -15.06 -2.63 -4.73
CA ALA A 286 -16.04 -3.66 -4.36
C ALA A 286 -15.35 -4.90 -3.80
N LYS A 287 -14.23 -5.33 -4.42
CA LYS A 287 -13.44 -6.47 -3.97
C LYS A 287 -12.99 -6.33 -2.52
N TYR A 288 -12.54 -5.14 -2.13
CA TYR A 288 -12.11 -4.88 -0.75
C TYR A 288 -13.30 -4.79 0.22
N ILE A 289 -14.42 -4.20 -0.19
CA ILE A 289 -15.66 -4.17 0.60
C ILE A 289 -16.19 -5.60 0.84
N ASP A 290 -16.21 -6.44 -0.19
CA ASP A 290 -16.63 -7.84 -0.08
C ASP A 290 -15.70 -8.61 0.86
N LEU A 291 -14.40 -8.37 0.76
CA LEU A 291 -13.40 -8.97 1.64
C LEU A 291 -13.61 -8.58 3.12
N LEU A 292 -13.88 -7.31 3.41
CA LEU A 292 -14.22 -6.86 4.76
C LEU A 292 -15.50 -7.51 5.31
N ASN A 293 -16.43 -7.87 4.43
CA ASN A 293 -17.72 -8.46 4.78
C ASN A 293 -17.73 -10.00 4.82
N GLU A 294 -16.60 -10.65 4.51
CA GLU A 294 -16.52 -12.12 4.36
C GLU A 294 -16.97 -12.88 5.62
N THR A 295 -16.65 -12.36 6.81
CA THR A 295 -17.05 -12.97 8.10
C THR A 295 -18.38 -12.45 8.64
N GLY A 296 -19.09 -11.63 7.86
CA GLY A 296 -20.33 -10.96 8.23
C GLY A 296 -20.35 -9.52 7.76
N ARG A 297 -21.54 -9.06 7.33
CA ARG A 297 -21.72 -7.69 6.84
C ARG A 297 -21.31 -6.64 7.88
N ASN A 298 -20.43 -5.73 7.49
CA ASN A 298 -20.28 -4.45 8.15
C ASN A 298 -21.42 -3.54 7.68
N ASP A 299 -22.18 -3.01 8.64
CA ASP A 299 -23.28 -2.09 8.39
C ASP A 299 -22.86 -0.70 8.85
N TRP A 300 -22.78 0.25 7.93
CA TRP A 300 -22.37 1.63 8.23
C TRP A 300 -23.56 2.57 8.42
N ARG A 301 -24.80 2.09 8.27
CA ARG A 301 -25.99 2.95 8.41
C ARG A 301 -26.04 3.55 9.82
N PRO A 302 -26.26 4.87 9.98
CA PRO A 302 -26.16 5.52 11.28
C PRO A 302 -27.02 4.91 12.39
N ASP A 303 -28.21 4.41 12.06
CA ASP A 303 -29.16 3.80 12.99
C ASP A 303 -28.98 2.27 13.17
N ARG A 304 -28.08 1.65 12.41
CA ARG A 304 -27.81 0.19 12.44
C ARG A 304 -26.32 -0.15 12.49
N LYS A 305 -25.46 0.82 12.81
CA LYS A 305 -24.01 0.68 12.66
C LYS A 305 -23.48 -0.54 13.42
N THR A 306 -22.95 -1.51 12.68
CA THR A 306 -22.39 -2.75 13.20
C THR A 306 -21.10 -3.04 12.45
N ILE A 307 -19.97 -3.01 13.15
CA ILE A 307 -18.65 -3.25 12.57
C ILE A 307 -18.12 -4.60 13.04
N VAL A 308 -18.18 -5.60 12.16
CA VAL A 308 -17.71 -6.97 12.38
C VAL A 308 -16.18 -6.98 12.31
N ASP A 309 -15.62 -6.54 11.19
CA ASP A 309 -14.18 -6.36 11.02
C ASP A 309 -13.77 -4.93 11.39
N ALA A 310 -12.90 -4.78 12.39
CA ALA A 310 -12.41 -3.49 12.84
C ALA A 310 -11.87 -2.58 11.71
N ARG A 311 -11.29 -3.17 10.66
CA ARG A 311 -10.71 -2.47 9.51
C ARG A 311 -11.76 -1.78 8.63
N ALA A 312 -13.02 -2.22 8.71
CA ALA A 312 -14.13 -1.58 8.02
C ALA A 312 -14.42 -0.17 8.56
N ASN A 313 -13.93 0.17 9.76
CA ASN A 313 -14.09 1.51 10.32
C ASN A 313 -13.24 2.58 9.61
N PHE A 314 -12.32 2.18 8.72
CA PHE A 314 -11.59 3.11 7.85
C PHE A 314 -12.32 3.43 6.55
N ILE A 315 -13.52 2.87 6.35
CA ILE A 315 -14.39 3.16 5.22
C ILE A 315 -15.58 3.98 5.72
N GLU A 316 -15.86 5.09 5.05
CA GLU A 316 -16.99 5.98 5.34
C GLU A 316 -17.88 6.12 4.10
N PRO A 317 -18.93 5.28 3.98
CA PRO A 317 -19.95 5.45 2.96
C PRO A 317 -20.66 6.80 3.09
N GLN A 318 -20.80 7.54 1.99
CA GLN A 318 -21.53 8.80 1.97
C GLN A 318 -23.00 8.56 1.60
N TYR A 319 -23.91 8.73 2.56
CA TYR A 319 -25.35 8.54 2.39
C TYR A 319 -26.07 9.85 2.03
N VAL A 320 -27.10 9.74 1.20
CA VAL A 320 -27.98 10.85 0.83
C VAL A 320 -29.09 11.01 1.85
N THR A 321 -29.41 12.26 2.21
CA THR A 321 -30.58 12.61 3.00
C THR A 321 -31.51 13.52 2.21
N ASP A 322 -32.82 13.42 2.46
CA ASP A 322 -33.80 14.41 2.00
C ASP A 322 -33.65 15.75 2.76
N GLU A 323 -34.48 16.74 2.40
CA GLU A 323 -34.49 18.07 3.05
C GLU A 323 -34.79 18.03 4.57
N ASN A 324 -35.37 16.93 5.06
CA ASN A 324 -35.70 16.71 6.46
C ASN A 324 -34.64 15.86 7.19
N GLY A 325 -33.57 15.45 6.52
CA GLY A 325 -32.52 14.60 7.08
C GLY A 325 -32.84 13.10 7.09
N ASN A 326 -33.88 12.65 6.37
CA ASN A 326 -34.23 11.22 6.30
C ASN A 326 -33.43 10.50 5.22
N TYR A 327 -33.04 9.26 5.52
CA TYR A 327 -32.39 8.37 4.56
C TYR A 327 -33.41 7.57 3.73
N THR A 328 -33.10 7.32 2.46
CA THR A 328 -33.90 6.49 1.56
C THR A 328 -33.33 5.06 1.49
N PRO A 329 -34.06 4.02 1.90
CA PRO A 329 -33.64 2.64 1.70
C PRO A 329 -33.67 2.24 0.22
N VAL A 330 -32.62 1.56 -0.23
CA VAL A 330 -32.47 1.00 -1.58
C VAL A 330 -31.95 -0.43 -1.50
N PHE A 331 -32.13 -1.20 -2.57
CA PHE A 331 -31.42 -2.45 -2.77
C PHE A 331 -30.17 -2.19 -3.63
N ARG A 332 -28.99 -2.31 -3.03
CA ARG A 332 -27.72 -2.13 -3.74
C ARG A 332 -27.09 -3.46 -4.13
N PHE A 333 -26.66 -3.57 -5.38
CA PHE A 333 -25.96 -4.74 -5.91
C PHE A 333 -25.01 -4.35 -7.04
N ILE A 334 -24.15 -5.28 -7.45
CA ILE A 334 -23.27 -5.13 -8.60
C ILE A 334 -23.76 -6.08 -9.70
N LYS A 335 -23.97 -5.54 -10.90
CA LYS A 335 -24.36 -6.30 -12.09
C LYS A 335 -23.23 -6.39 -13.10
N ASN A 336 -23.30 -7.39 -13.98
CA ASN A 336 -22.43 -7.47 -15.15
C ASN A 336 -22.89 -6.44 -16.19
N LEU A 337 -21.93 -5.82 -16.88
CA LEU A 337 -22.17 -4.95 -18.03
C LEU A 337 -21.73 -5.67 -19.30
N TYR A 338 -22.57 -5.59 -20.33
CA TYR A 338 -22.37 -6.29 -21.61
C TYR A 338 -22.28 -5.30 -22.76
N ASN A 339 -21.47 -5.62 -23.78
CA ASN A 339 -21.51 -4.90 -25.05
C ASN A 339 -22.70 -5.34 -25.93
N THR A 340 -22.87 -4.71 -27.09
CA THR A 340 -23.96 -5.00 -28.04
C THR A 340 -23.94 -6.43 -28.60
N SER A 341 -22.83 -7.16 -28.45
CA SER A 341 -22.69 -8.57 -28.86
C SER A 341 -22.96 -9.55 -27.71
N GLY A 342 -23.36 -9.06 -26.53
CA GLY A 342 -23.64 -9.89 -25.35
C GLY A 342 -22.39 -10.38 -24.62
N VAL A 343 -21.22 -9.82 -24.89
CA VAL A 343 -19.97 -10.15 -24.18
C VAL A 343 -19.84 -9.23 -22.97
N GLN A 344 -19.54 -9.80 -21.80
CA GLN A 344 -19.29 -9.01 -20.59
C GLN A 344 -18.03 -8.15 -20.78
N THR A 345 -18.14 -6.87 -20.45
CA THR A 345 -17.03 -5.90 -20.59
C THR A 345 -16.66 -5.23 -19.28
N ASN A 346 -17.56 -5.17 -18.31
CA ASN A 346 -17.30 -4.55 -17.00
C ASN A 346 -18.36 -4.99 -15.98
N TYR A 347 -18.38 -4.32 -14.83
CA TYR A 347 -19.38 -4.41 -13.77
C TYR A 347 -19.95 -3.02 -13.47
N GLY A 348 -21.19 -2.96 -12.98
CA GLY A 348 -21.87 -1.71 -12.65
C GLY A 348 -22.58 -1.76 -11.31
N TYR A 349 -22.45 -0.71 -10.51
CA TYR A 349 -23.24 -0.54 -9.30
C TYR A 349 -24.69 -0.17 -9.64
N VAL A 350 -25.62 -0.72 -8.87
CA VAL A 350 -27.04 -0.38 -8.95
C VAL A 350 -27.54 0.01 -7.56
N GLN A 351 -28.36 1.05 -7.50
CA GLN A 351 -29.14 1.44 -6.32
C GLN A 351 -30.62 1.36 -6.71
N ALA A 352 -31.21 0.18 -6.61
CA ALA A 352 -32.60 -0.06 -7.02
C ALA A 352 -33.58 0.43 -5.95
N THR A 353 -34.70 1.02 -6.37
CA THR A 353 -35.75 1.47 -5.46
C THR A 353 -36.30 0.27 -4.70
N LEU A 354 -36.29 0.34 -3.36
CA LEU A 354 -36.80 -0.74 -2.51
C LEU A 354 -38.31 -0.59 -2.29
N HIS A 355 -39.03 -1.70 -2.41
CA HIS A 355 -40.45 -1.80 -2.07
C HIS A 355 -40.62 -2.87 -1.00
N GLN A 356 -41.42 -2.56 0.03
CA GLN A 356 -41.73 -3.49 1.10
C GLN A 356 -43.25 -3.66 1.19
N ASN A 357 -43.72 -4.91 1.22
CA ASN A 357 -45.10 -5.25 1.48
C ASN A 357 -45.15 -6.33 2.59
N GLY A 358 -45.44 -5.90 3.82
CA GLY A 358 -45.30 -6.75 5.00
C GLY A 358 -43.85 -7.21 5.16
N ASN A 359 -43.63 -8.53 5.12
CA ASN A 359 -42.30 -9.15 5.25
C ASN A 359 -41.66 -9.49 3.89
N GLN A 360 -42.30 -9.13 2.76
CA GLN A 360 -41.76 -9.39 1.44
C GLN A 360 -41.12 -8.13 0.87
N TYR A 361 -39.95 -8.30 0.26
CA TYR A 361 -39.21 -7.25 -0.40
C TYR A 361 -39.18 -7.47 -1.91
N SER A 362 -39.29 -6.38 -2.66
CA SER A 362 -38.99 -6.33 -4.09
C SER A 362 -38.23 -5.04 -4.38
N CYS A 363 -37.53 -4.97 -5.51
CA CYS A 363 -36.88 -3.74 -5.95
C CYS A 363 -37.24 -3.40 -7.40
N SER A 364 -37.20 -2.12 -7.76
CA SER A 364 -37.38 -1.68 -9.15
C SER A 364 -36.21 -0.86 -9.68
N GLU A 365 -35.96 -0.98 -10.99
CA GLU A 365 -35.04 -0.14 -11.76
C GLU A 365 -35.74 0.29 -13.06
N THR A 366 -35.52 1.54 -13.47
CA THR A 366 -35.98 2.04 -14.77
C THR A 366 -34.91 1.76 -15.82
N ILE A 367 -35.21 0.85 -16.75
CA ILE A 367 -34.32 0.46 -17.84
C ILE A 367 -34.99 0.90 -19.15
N ASP A 368 -34.31 1.71 -19.95
CA ASP A 368 -34.84 2.26 -21.21
C ASP A 368 -36.23 2.92 -21.08
N GLY A 369 -36.47 3.58 -19.93
CA GLY A 369 -37.74 4.26 -19.63
C GLY A 369 -38.87 3.35 -19.13
N VAL A 370 -38.60 2.04 -18.95
CA VAL A 370 -39.56 1.08 -18.40
C VAL A 370 -39.14 0.67 -16.99
N GLU A 371 -40.01 0.90 -16.02
CA GLU A 371 -39.82 0.40 -14.66
C GLU A 371 -40.01 -1.12 -14.64
N THR A 372 -38.96 -1.84 -14.25
CA THR A 372 -39.00 -3.30 -14.08
C THR A 372 -38.86 -3.63 -12.61
N THR A 373 -39.78 -4.44 -12.08
CA THR A 373 -39.77 -4.89 -10.68
C THR A 373 -39.24 -6.32 -10.57
N TYR A 374 -38.35 -6.54 -9.60
CA TYR A 374 -37.73 -7.82 -9.29
C TYR A 374 -38.11 -8.27 -7.89
N GLN A 375 -38.55 -9.52 -7.76
CA GLN A 375 -38.80 -10.12 -6.45
C GLN A 375 -37.47 -10.46 -5.78
N MET A 376 -37.33 -10.09 -4.50
CA MET A 376 -36.11 -10.35 -3.72
C MET A 376 -36.26 -11.63 -2.92
N THR A 377 -35.25 -12.50 -3.01
CA THR A 377 -35.18 -13.75 -2.24
C THR A 377 -34.16 -13.58 -1.12
N PRO A 378 -34.53 -13.82 0.16
CA PRO A 378 -33.60 -13.72 1.26
C PRO A 378 -32.39 -14.66 1.12
N VAL A 379 -31.19 -14.13 1.36
CA VAL A 379 -29.95 -14.90 1.49
C VAL A 379 -29.52 -14.93 2.96
N ASN A 380 -29.58 -13.78 3.62
CA ASN A 380 -29.42 -13.63 5.07
C ASN A 380 -30.32 -12.48 5.54
N GLU A 381 -31.47 -12.79 6.13
CA GLU A 381 -32.46 -11.79 6.55
C GLU A 381 -31.93 -10.84 7.63
N GLU A 382 -31.17 -11.37 8.59
CA GLU A 382 -30.61 -10.61 9.71
C GLU A 382 -29.64 -9.52 9.22
N GLN A 383 -28.78 -9.88 8.26
CA GLN A 383 -27.84 -8.95 7.62
C GLN A 383 -28.45 -8.19 6.44
N GLN A 384 -29.74 -8.39 6.17
CA GLN A 384 -30.49 -7.83 5.04
C GLN A 384 -29.79 -8.03 3.68
N ILE A 385 -29.30 -9.25 3.46
CA ILE A 385 -28.70 -9.70 2.20
C ILE A 385 -29.77 -10.48 1.42
N TYR A 386 -29.98 -10.07 0.18
CA TYR A 386 -30.99 -10.65 -0.71
C TYR A 386 -30.41 -10.89 -2.10
N SER A 387 -31.06 -11.76 -2.86
CA SER A 387 -30.77 -11.98 -4.27
C SER A 387 -31.97 -11.68 -5.15
N ILE A 388 -31.71 -11.33 -6.41
CA ILE A 388 -32.73 -11.08 -7.43
C ILE A 388 -32.39 -11.83 -8.72
N LYS A 389 -33.41 -12.31 -9.44
CA LYS A 389 -33.27 -12.75 -10.83
C LYS A 389 -33.46 -11.53 -11.73
N TYR A 390 -32.38 -11.04 -12.32
CA TYR A 390 -32.35 -9.77 -13.05
C TYR A 390 -32.71 -9.96 -14.54
N SER A 391 -32.97 -8.86 -15.24
CA SER A 391 -33.50 -8.86 -16.62
C SER A 391 -32.54 -9.46 -17.66
N ASP A 392 -31.24 -9.52 -17.36
CA ASP A 392 -30.22 -10.19 -18.17
C ASP A 392 -30.19 -11.73 -17.95
N GLY A 393 -31.06 -12.25 -17.08
CA GLY A 393 -31.14 -13.66 -16.75
C GLY A 393 -30.12 -14.11 -15.70
N ASN A 394 -29.27 -13.23 -15.15
CA ASN A 394 -28.36 -13.57 -14.06
C ASN A 394 -29.04 -13.40 -12.69
N THR A 395 -28.45 -14.04 -11.68
CA THR A 395 -28.83 -13.83 -10.29
C THR A 395 -27.78 -12.95 -9.63
N TYR A 396 -28.20 -11.81 -9.08
CA TYR A 396 -27.32 -10.89 -8.36
C TYR A 396 -27.67 -10.89 -6.89
N THR A 397 -26.65 -10.85 -6.04
CA THR A 397 -26.77 -10.70 -4.59
C THR A 397 -26.42 -9.27 -4.21
N GLY A 398 -27.15 -8.72 -3.25
CA GLY A 398 -26.99 -7.35 -2.80
C GLY A 398 -27.49 -7.17 -1.38
N VAL A 399 -27.53 -5.91 -0.96
CA VAL A 399 -27.91 -5.52 0.39
C VAL A 399 -29.03 -4.49 0.36
N ILE A 400 -29.93 -4.58 1.34
CA ILE A 400 -30.75 -3.40 1.69
C ILE A 400 -29.85 -2.44 2.46
N ASP A 401 -29.70 -1.23 1.95
CA ASP A 401 -28.85 -0.17 2.50
C ASP A 401 -29.51 1.20 2.25
N TYR A 402 -28.87 2.30 2.66
CA TYR A 402 -29.28 3.63 2.26
C TYR A 402 -28.68 4.03 0.92
N GLU A 403 -29.43 4.88 0.22
CA GLU A 403 -28.97 5.52 -1.01
C GLU A 403 -27.68 6.30 -0.73
N MET A 404 -26.67 6.04 -1.54
CA MET A 404 -25.36 6.69 -1.46
C MET A 404 -25.21 7.78 -2.50
N THR A 405 -24.46 8.81 -2.14
CA THR A 405 -23.92 9.76 -3.11
C THR A 405 -23.09 9.01 -4.12
N THR A 406 -23.20 9.39 -5.39
CA THR A 406 -22.41 8.79 -6.46
C THR A 406 -21.61 9.84 -7.21
N ASN A 407 -20.41 9.45 -7.64
CA ASN A 407 -19.58 10.23 -8.53
C ASN A 407 -19.36 9.44 -9.82
N ARG A 408 -19.88 9.95 -10.95
CA ARG A 408 -19.90 9.25 -12.25
C ARG A 408 -20.48 7.81 -12.16
N SER A 409 -21.51 7.63 -11.33
CA SER A 409 -22.21 6.35 -11.03
C SER A 409 -21.55 5.43 -10.01
N TYR A 410 -20.39 5.80 -9.46
CA TYR A 410 -19.72 5.02 -8.42
C TYR A 410 -20.12 5.52 -7.03
N PRO A 411 -20.60 4.65 -6.12
CA PRO A 411 -20.92 5.03 -4.75
C PRO A 411 -19.66 5.48 -4.00
N GLU A 412 -19.79 6.58 -3.27
CA GLU A 412 -18.68 7.20 -2.54
C GLU A 412 -18.39 6.45 -1.23
N PHE A 413 -17.54 5.42 -1.31
CA PHE A 413 -16.94 4.75 -0.16
C PHE A 413 -15.61 5.42 0.20
N TYR A 414 -15.67 6.55 0.90
CA TYR A 414 -14.46 7.27 1.29
C TYR A 414 -13.54 6.41 2.13
N ILE A 415 -12.24 6.54 1.89
CA ILE A 415 -11.19 5.85 2.64
C ILE A 415 -10.55 6.87 3.58
N VAL A 416 -10.73 6.70 4.88
CA VAL A 416 -10.21 7.67 5.89
C VAL A 416 -8.93 7.20 6.58
N LYS A 417 -8.41 6.01 6.23
CA LYS A 417 -7.18 5.44 6.82
C LYS A 417 -5.95 6.35 6.68
N CYS A 418 -5.92 7.18 5.64
CA CYS A 418 -4.83 8.13 5.34
C CYS A 418 -5.23 9.57 5.69
N SER A 419 -5.99 9.79 6.76
CA SER A 419 -6.48 11.10 7.20
C SER A 419 -6.75 11.13 8.69
N ARG A 420 -6.98 12.35 9.21
CA ARG A 420 -7.36 12.69 10.58
C ARG A 420 -6.27 12.53 11.65
N GLU A 421 -5.00 12.44 11.27
CA GLU A 421 -3.90 12.26 12.23
C GLU A 421 -3.81 13.47 13.18
N GLY A 422 -4.28 13.31 14.42
CA GLY A 422 -4.24 14.35 15.45
C GLY A 422 -5.22 15.52 15.29
N GLU A 423 -5.90 15.67 14.15
CA GLU A 423 -6.81 16.78 13.83
C GLU A 423 -7.80 16.40 12.71
N GLU A 424 -8.93 17.11 12.56
CA GLU A 424 -9.90 16.87 11.48
C GLU A 424 -9.42 17.43 10.13
N SER A 425 -8.39 16.80 9.55
CA SER A 425 -7.80 17.17 8.25
C SER A 425 -7.34 15.92 7.48
N HIS A 426 -6.71 16.09 6.31
CA HIS A 426 -6.01 15.01 5.61
C HIS A 426 -4.55 14.84 6.05
N LEU A 427 -4.17 15.35 7.22
CA LEU A 427 -2.87 15.05 7.81
C LEU A 427 -2.73 13.54 8.01
N HIS A 428 -1.59 13.02 7.56
CA HIS A 428 -1.25 11.62 7.61
C HIS A 428 0.26 11.47 7.46
N SER A 429 0.89 10.75 8.39
CA SER A 429 2.26 10.28 8.29
C SER A 429 2.28 8.88 7.66
N PRO A 430 2.80 8.71 6.42
CA PRO A 430 2.85 7.40 5.78
C PRO A 430 3.61 6.38 6.64
N VAL A 431 2.93 5.28 6.95
CA VAL A 431 3.52 4.19 7.72
C VAL A 431 4.43 3.38 6.82
N ILE A 432 5.70 3.31 7.19
CA ILE A 432 6.67 2.48 6.49
C ILE A 432 6.74 1.11 7.12
N SER A 433 6.70 0.99 8.45
CA SER A 433 6.63 -0.31 9.14
C SER A 433 5.91 -0.18 10.48
N ARG A 434 5.18 -1.23 10.85
CA ARG A 434 4.47 -1.34 12.12
C ARG A 434 4.34 -2.80 12.56
N LEU A 435 4.08 -3.02 13.84
CA LEU A 435 4.12 -4.35 14.44
C LEU A 435 3.15 -5.34 13.77
N GLY A 436 1.94 -4.91 13.39
CA GLY A 436 0.98 -5.77 12.71
C GLY A 436 1.50 -6.38 11.40
N GLU A 437 2.27 -5.62 10.63
CA GLU A 437 2.94 -6.13 9.43
C GLU A 437 4.05 -7.12 9.78
N VAL A 438 4.83 -6.87 10.83
CA VAL A 438 5.95 -7.73 11.23
C VAL A 438 5.46 -9.13 11.63
N TYR A 439 4.32 -9.22 12.31
CA TYR A 439 3.65 -10.51 12.55
C TYR A 439 3.28 -11.21 11.24
N LEU A 440 2.72 -10.48 10.26
CA LEU A 440 2.35 -11.05 8.97
C LEU A 440 3.56 -11.42 8.09
N ASN A 441 4.67 -10.68 8.20
CA ASN A 441 5.94 -11.04 7.57
C ASN A 441 6.46 -12.36 8.14
N ARG A 442 6.41 -12.53 9.47
CA ARG A 442 6.81 -13.78 10.13
C ARG A 442 5.86 -14.93 9.80
N ALA A 443 4.55 -14.70 9.79
CA ALA A 443 3.55 -15.72 9.43
C ALA A 443 3.78 -16.28 8.03
N GLU A 444 3.96 -15.40 7.04
CA GLU A 444 4.25 -15.80 5.67
C GLU A 444 5.56 -16.59 5.55
N ALA A 445 6.63 -16.07 6.15
CA ALA A 445 7.94 -16.72 6.10
C ALA A 445 7.92 -18.09 6.80
N LEU A 446 7.24 -18.21 7.95
CA LEU A 446 7.02 -19.50 8.63
C LEU A 446 6.24 -20.49 7.76
N ALA A 447 5.21 -20.04 7.05
CA ALA A 447 4.45 -20.89 6.13
C ALA A 447 5.31 -21.39 4.97
N LYS A 448 6.19 -20.54 4.41
CA LYS A 448 7.17 -20.91 3.37
C LYS A 448 8.24 -21.90 3.87
N LEU A 449 8.47 -21.96 5.18
CA LEU A 449 9.31 -22.98 5.84
C LEU A 449 8.54 -24.26 6.20
N GLY A 450 7.23 -24.33 5.92
CA GLY A 450 6.37 -25.45 6.34
C GLY A 450 6.01 -25.45 7.83
N ARG A 451 6.32 -24.36 8.56
CA ARG A 451 6.06 -24.20 10.00
C ARG A 451 4.65 -23.65 10.26
N TYR A 452 3.64 -24.35 9.75
CA TYR A 452 2.26 -23.84 9.68
C TYR A 452 1.60 -23.57 11.04
N SER A 453 1.93 -24.34 12.09
CA SER A 453 1.36 -24.09 13.43
C SER A 453 1.82 -22.75 14.01
N GLU A 454 3.08 -22.38 13.78
CA GLU A 454 3.61 -21.09 14.23
C GLU A 454 3.08 -19.95 13.36
N ALA A 455 3.02 -20.16 12.03
CA ALA A 455 2.42 -19.20 11.11
C ALA A 455 0.95 -18.91 11.45
N LEU A 456 0.17 -19.94 11.81
CA LEU A 456 -1.21 -19.80 12.23
C LEU A 456 -1.34 -18.98 13.51
N SER A 457 -0.41 -19.12 14.46
CA SER A 457 -0.40 -18.34 15.69
C SER A 457 -0.21 -16.84 15.41
N ASP A 458 0.75 -16.49 14.55
CA ASP A 458 0.99 -15.10 14.16
C ASP A 458 -0.20 -14.52 13.36
N LEU A 459 -0.73 -15.30 12.41
CA LEU A 459 -1.88 -14.92 11.61
C LEU A 459 -3.11 -14.64 12.49
N ASN A 460 -3.40 -15.54 13.43
CA ASN A 460 -4.52 -15.39 14.34
C ASN A 460 -4.31 -14.26 15.36
N THR A 461 -3.08 -13.91 15.70
CA THR A 461 -2.80 -12.74 16.55
C THR A 461 -3.35 -11.46 15.92
N ILE A 462 -3.17 -11.28 14.61
CA ILE A 462 -3.69 -10.11 13.87
C ILE A 462 -5.19 -10.24 13.62
N ARG A 463 -5.64 -11.41 13.20
CA ARG A 463 -7.05 -11.64 12.86
C ARG A 463 -7.97 -11.48 14.06
N GLU A 464 -7.64 -12.08 15.21
CA GLU A 464 -8.44 -12.03 16.44
C GLU A 464 -8.53 -10.62 17.04
N ARG A 465 -7.50 -9.78 16.81
CA ARG A 465 -7.59 -8.36 17.17
C ARG A 465 -8.71 -7.68 16.37
N SER A 466 -8.77 -7.92 15.07
CA SER A 466 -9.71 -7.23 14.18
C SER A 466 -11.12 -7.85 14.23
N ILE A 467 -11.21 -9.18 14.36
CA ILE A 467 -12.44 -9.98 14.33
C ILE A 467 -12.41 -11.00 15.49
N PRO A 468 -12.80 -10.60 16.71
CA PRO A 468 -12.75 -11.50 17.88
C PRO A 468 -13.60 -12.77 17.70
N GLY A 469 -13.01 -13.92 18.01
CA GLY A 469 -13.59 -15.25 17.87
C GLY A 469 -13.53 -15.84 16.45
N ALA A 470 -12.91 -15.16 15.49
CA ALA A 470 -12.88 -15.57 14.09
C ALA A 470 -11.51 -16.04 13.59
N GLY A 471 -10.59 -16.42 14.50
CA GLY A 471 -9.31 -17.02 14.14
C GLY A 471 -9.47 -18.25 13.26
N TYR A 472 -8.54 -18.44 12.33
CA TYR A 472 -8.53 -19.60 11.47
C TYR A 472 -8.27 -20.87 12.30
N SER A 473 -8.98 -21.95 11.98
CA SER A 473 -8.86 -23.22 12.70
C SER A 473 -7.63 -24.02 12.28
N THR A 474 -7.21 -23.90 11.02
CA THR A 474 -6.08 -24.65 10.46
C THR A 474 -5.35 -23.85 9.38
N LEU A 475 -4.04 -24.08 9.29
CA LEU A 475 -3.18 -23.59 8.22
C LEU A 475 -2.31 -24.75 7.73
N ASN A 476 -2.16 -24.88 6.43
CA ASN A 476 -1.37 -25.93 5.78
C ASN A 476 -0.95 -25.49 4.37
N ALA A 477 -0.21 -26.34 3.67
CA ALA A 477 0.29 -26.03 2.32
C ALA A 477 -0.79 -25.61 1.32
N SER A 478 -2.01 -26.15 1.42
CA SER A 478 -3.09 -25.88 0.44
C SER A 478 -3.86 -24.58 0.68
N ASN A 479 -3.78 -23.98 1.87
CA ASN A 479 -4.53 -22.77 2.21
C ASN A 479 -3.67 -21.60 2.73
N ALA A 480 -2.38 -21.85 3.04
CA ALA A 480 -1.54 -20.82 3.64
C ALA A 480 -1.38 -19.58 2.75
N GLY A 481 -1.16 -19.77 1.45
CA GLY A 481 -1.03 -18.66 0.51
C GLY A 481 -2.26 -17.75 0.50
N GLU A 482 -3.44 -18.34 0.33
CA GLU A 482 -4.70 -17.60 0.29
C GLU A 482 -5.00 -16.88 1.62
N LEU A 483 -4.95 -17.59 2.75
CA LEU A 483 -5.36 -17.02 4.04
C LEU A 483 -4.40 -15.94 4.54
N ILE A 484 -3.10 -16.09 4.28
CA ILE A 484 -2.11 -15.07 4.64
C ILE A 484 -2.20 -13.87 3.70
N ASP A 485 -2.32 -14.07 2.38
CA ASP A 485 -2.51 -12.95 1.44
C ASP A 485 -3.77 -12.14 1.79
N LYS A 486 -4.86 -12.83 2.11
CA LYS A 486 -6.12 -12.23 2.55
C LYS A 486 -5.94 -11.36 3.79
N GLU A 487 -5.29 -11.88 4.84
CA GLU A 487 -5.08 -11.12 6.08
C GLU A 487 -4.11 -9.96 5.87
N ARG A 488 -3.09 -10.12 5.02
CA ARG A 488 -2.19 -9.03 4.59
C ARG A 488 -2.94 -7.94 3.84
N GLN A 489 -3.81 -8.30 2.90
CA GLN A 489 -4.62 -7.35 2.15
C GLN A 489 -5.50 -6.53 3.09
N LEU A 490 -6.21 -7.18 3.99
CA LEU A 490 -7.05 -6.52 4.99
C LEU A 490 -6.24 -5.59 5.91
N GLU A 491 -5.17 -6.10 6.51
CA GLU A 491 -4.39 -5.38 7.51
C GLU A 491 -3.61 -4.19 6.91
N LEU A 492 -3.03 -4.38 5.73
CA LEU A 492 -2.12 -3.42 5.07
C LEU A 492 -2.78 -2.60 3.95
N ALA A 493 -4.09 -2.71 3.74
CA ALA A 493 -4.79 -1.87 2.78
C ALA A 493 -4.46 -0.39 2.99
N TYR A 494 -4.19 0.32 1.88
CA TYR A 494 -3.81 1.73 1.88
C TYR A 494 -2.48 2.01 2.61
N GLN A 495 -1.55 1.06 2.58
CA GLN A 495 -0.16 1.22 3.07
C GLN A 495 0.88 0.87 1.99
N ALA A 496 0.47 0.86 0.71
CA ALA A 496 1.36 0.81 -0.45
C ALA A 496 2.11 -0.51 -0.68
N GLU A 497 1.56 -1.63 -0.20
CA GLU A 497 2.18 -2.96 -0.34
C GLU A 497 1.43 -3.89 -1.31
N ARG A 498 0.13 -3.65 -1.59
CA ARG A 498 -0.76 -4.68 -2.15
C ARG A 498 -0.29 -5.30 -3.46
N SER A 499 0.05 -4.49 -4.46
CA SER A 499 0.49 -5.00 -5.76
C SER A 499 1.82 -5.76 -5.66
N PHE A 500 2.73 -5.29 -4.80
CA PHE A 500 4.01 -5.94 -4.58
C PHE A 500 3.85 -7.29 -3.88
N ASP A 501 2.96 -7.39 -2.90
CA ASP A 501 2.64 -8.64 -2.20
C ASP A 501 2.09 -9.72 -3.16
N VAL A 502 1.22 -9.34 -4.08
CA VAL A 502 0.68 -10.23 -5.11
C VAL A 502 1.80 -10.70 -6.05
N PHE A 503 2.54 -9.77 -6.66
CA PHE A 503 3.53 -10.13 -7.69
C PHE A 503 4.75 -10.87 -7.13
N ARG A 504 5.21 -10.55 -5.91
CA ARG A 504 6.35 -11.24 -5.28
C ARG A 504 6.04 -12.68 -4.90
N ASN A 505 4.76 -13.02 -4.76
CA ASN A 505 4.30 -14.39 -4.55
C ASN A 505 3.93 -15.12 -5.85
N GLY A 506 4.09 -14.48 -7.02
CA GLY A 506 3.82 -15.12 -8.31
C GLY A 506 2.37 -15.12 -8.74
N GLU A 507 1.50 -14.44 -7.99
CA GLU A 507 0.08 -14.40 -8.25
C GLU A 507 -0.28 -13.31 -9.29
N PRO A 508 -1.36 -13.51 -10.07
CA PRO A 508 -1.90 -12.47 -10.92
C PRO A 508 -2.66 -11.43 -10.10
N LEU A 509 -2.55 -10.16 -10.50
CA LEU A 509 -3.40 -9.11 -9.95
C LEU A 509 -4.74 -9.10 -10.69
N THR A 510 -5.82 -9.35 -9.95
CA THR A 510 -7.18 -9.45 -10.50
C THR A 510 -8.06 -8.30 -10.02
N ARG A 511 -8.67 -7.58 -10.97
CA ARG A 511 -9.53 -6.42 -10.69
C ARG A 511 -10.94 -6.56 -11.27
N HIS A 512 -11.53 -7.72 -11.03
CA HIS A 512 -12.88 -8.05 -11.48
C HIS A 512 -13.95 -7.38 -10.61
N TYR A 513 -14.04 -6.05 -10.70
CA TYR A 513 -15.00 -5.22 -9.98
C TYR A 513 -15.28 -3.92 -10.77
N PRO A 514 -16.36 -3.16 -10.45
CA PRO A 514 -16.69 -1.94 -11.17
C PRO A 514 -15.57 -0.90 -11.09
N GLY A 515 -15.23 -0.31 -12.22
CA GLY A 515 -14.26 0.78 -12.29
C GLY A 515 -13.83 1.10 -13.72
N PRO A 516 -13.01 2.16 -13.89
CA PRO A 516 -12.51 2.58 -15.19
C PRO A 516 -11.27 1.80 -15.67
N HIS A 517 -10.73 0.89 -14.87
CA HIS A 517 -9.69 -0.06 -15.29
C HIS A 517 -10.26 -1.14 -16.22
N ASN A 518 -9.37 -1.94 -16.82
CA ASN A 518 -9.79 -3.10 -17.61
C ASN A 518 -10.24 -4.24 -16.67
N ALA A 519 -11.53 -4.25 -16.32
CA ALA A 519 -12.07 -5.18 -15.34
C ALA A 519 -12.13 -6.64 -15.81
N MET A 520 -11.83 -6.93 -17.09
CA MET A 520 -11.82 -8.28 -17.67
C MET A 520 -10.39 -8.78 -17.96
N GLU A 521 -9.36 -8.08 -17.47
CA GLU A 521 -7.96 -8.43 -17.66
C GLU A 521 -7.27 -8.62 -16.32
N ASP A 522 -6.66 -9.79 -16.16
CA ASP A 522 -5.71 -10.07 -15.09
C ASP A 522 -4.30 -9.70 -15.54
N VAL A 523 -3.49 -9.16 -14.61
CA VAL A 523 -2.07 -8.87 -14.87
C VAL A 523 -1.23 -9.98 -14.23
N PRO A 524 -0.63 -10.89 -15.01
CA PRO A 524 0.23 -11.94 -14.47
C PRO A 524 1.50 -11.38 -13.82
N ALA A 525 2.03 -12.04 -12.78
CA ALA A 525 3.34 -11.69 -12.21
C ALA A 525 4.50 -11.82 -13.23
N THR A 526 4.29 -12.45 -14.38
CA THR A 526 5.25 -12.56 -15.50
C THR A 526 5.15 -11.42 -16.51
N ASP A 527 4.19 -10.51 -16.36
CA ASP A 527 3.92 -9.43 -17.32
C ASP A 527 4.98 -8.32 -17.22
N TYR A 528 5.34 -7.71 -18.35
CA TYR A 528 6.29 -6.59 -18.41
C TYR A 528 5.83 -5.38 -17.58
N ARG A 529 4.51 -5.20 -17.42
CA ARG A 529 3.91 -4.09 -16.66
C ARG A 529 4.04 -4.24 -15.15
N VAL A 530 4.55 -5.37 -14.65
CA VAL A 530 4.88 -5.54 -13.21
C VAL A 530 5.95 -4.54 -12.78
N THR A 531 6.90 -4.21 -13.66
CA THR A 531 7.92 -3.18 -13.41
C THR A 531 7.46 -1.81 -13.91
N TYR A 532 7.83 -0.76 -13.20
CA TYR A 532 7.66 0.61 -13.67
C TYR A 532 8.78 0.99 -14.64
N TYR A 533 8.52 1.90 -15.58
CA TYR A 533 9.58 2.40 -16.47
C TYR A 533 10.56 3.29 -15.72
N ILE A 534 11.83 3.26 -16.09
CA ILE A 534 12.77 4.31 -15.68
C ILE A 534 12.25 5.63 -16.25
N PRO A 535 12.13 6.71 -15.45
CA PRO A 535 11.64 7.98 -15.94
C PRO A 535 12.44 8.49 -17.14
N GLN A 536 11.74 8.96 -18.17
CA GLN A 536 12.41 9.41 -19.41
C GLN A 536 13.35 10.58 -19.15
N THR A 537 13.00 11.49 -18.24
CA THR A 537 13.87 12.61 -17.88
C THR A 537 15.15 12.13 -17.19
N ALA A 538 15.09 11.11 -16.34
CA ALA A 538 16.29 10.50 -15.75
C ALA A 538 17.24 9.91 -16.82
N ILE A 539 16.70 9.26 -17.84
CA ILE A 539 17.49 8.75 -18.99
C ILE A 539 18.09 9.91 -19.78
N ASN A 540 17.30 10.94 -20.09
CA ASN A 540 17.74 12.08 -20.89
C ASN A 540 18.81 12.93 -20.17
N SER A 541 18.74 13.00 -18.84
CA SER A 541 19.70 13.71 -17.99
C SER A 541 20.91 12.86 -17.60
N TYR A 542 20.97 11.59 -18.05
CA TYR A 542 22.12 10.75 -17.76
C TYR A 542 23.38 11.29 -18.45
N PRO A 543 24.57 11.22 -17.82
CA PRO A 543 25.77 11.87 -18.37
C PRO A 543 26.14 11.32 -19.74
N SER A 544 26.71 12.21 -20.58
CA SER A 544 27.19 11.83 -21.90
C SER A 544 28.23 10.70 -21.81
N GLY A 545 28.05 9.66 -22.62
CA GLY A 545 28.88 8.45 -22.60
C GLY A 545 28.45 7.38 -21.59
N CYS A 546 27.50 7.68 -20.70
CA CYS A 546 26.90 6.71 -19.79
C CYS A 546 25.59 6.15 -20.37
N THR A 547 25.17 4.98 -19.88
CA THR A 547 23.89 4.34 -20.27
C THR A 547 23.01 4.17 -19.05
N LEU A 548 21.72 4.51 -19.18
CA LEU A 548 20.69 4.15 -18.23
C LEU A 548 19.61 3.34 -18.93
N THR A 549 19.65 2.02 -18.77
CA THR A 549 18.81 1.09 -19.53
C THR A 549 17.34 1.10 -19.08
N GLN A 550 16.42 1.28 -20.03
CA GLN A 550 14.98 1.23 -19.81
C GLN A 550 14.48 -0.20 -19.52
N ASN A 551 13.41 -0.35 -18.74
CA ASN A 551 12.70 -1.61 -18.55
C ASN A 551 11.98 -2.09 -19.83
N PRO A 552 11.70 -3.40 -19.96
CA PRO A 552 11.01 -3.93 -21.12
C PRO A 552 9.65 -3.28 -21.38
N THR A 553 9.34 -2.99 -22.66
CA THR A 553 8.05 -2.42 -23.10
C THR A 553 7.07 -3.47 -23.61
N SER A 554 7.46 -4.74 -23.58
CA SER A 554 6.62 -5.89 -23.94
C SER A 554 7.13 -7.16 -23.27
N ASN A 555 6.30 -8.20 -23.23
CA ASN A 555 6.66 -9.51 -22.66
C ASN A 555 7.86 -10.19 -23.35
N ALA A 556 8.19 -9.82 -24.60
CA ALA A 556 9.36 -10.37 -25.30
C ALA A 556 10.69 -9.96 -24.67
N GLY A 557 10.73 -8.86 -23.90
CA GLY A 557 11.93 -8.41 -23.19
C GLY A 557 12.01 -8.85 -21.73
N VAL A 558 11.02 -9.59 -21.23
CA VAL A 558 10.99 -10.03 -19.82
C VAL A 558 11.87 -11.26 -19.64
N ILE A 559 12.76 -11.22 -18.63
CA ILE A 559 13.60 -12.35 -18.24
C ILE A 559 12.98 -12.99 -17.00
N LEU A 560 12.62 -14.28 -17.09
CA LEU A 560 11.97 -15.01 -15.98
C LEU A 560 12.90 -16.01 -15.29
N ASN A 561 13.90 -16.56 -16.00
CA ASN A 561 14.77 -17.64 -15.55
C ASN A 561 16.26 -17.34 -15.79
#